data_AF-A0A924NAS6-F1
#
_entry.id   AF-A0A924NAS6-F1
#
_cell.length_a   1.000
_cell.length_b   1.000
_cell.length_c   1.000
_cell.angle_alpha   90.00
_cell.angle_beta   90.00
_cell.angle_gamma   90.00
#
_symmetry.space_group_name_H-M   'P 1'
#
loop_
_entity.id
_entity.type
_entity.pdbx_description
1 polymer ?
#
loop_
_entity_poly.entity_id
_entity_poly.type
_entity_poly.pdbx_seq_one_letter_code
_entity_poly.pdbx_strand_id
1 'polypeptide(L)'
;MIRAPRLTPLVAACALWLSVAPSAQAQFGGLMNRAKDKLAEKTKENLGPIAVGEQLTEDLLGKVVTGAQAGDRVLVNRDKAQGVREAKNKELSVLIDKNAPVHQAFNQANGKIMDCRDASLSALSQARSDRTDARMKAMEADPALLGKMQLIGMKYGKAMGDAQQKQDAVALSKIQRDMIKEITGEDPFVDLKKDSVATDAKCGKAPTLPAALAQEEQVRKDIAAADDEIRTLEAKAVNQGAQASGLEQVRYLELKERALSIMKRMAGEGGGVRYGDDEMAAVKKRMADLERVKRAL
;
A
#
# COMPACT_ATOMS: atom_id res chain seq x y z
N MET A 1 -5.95 -27.98 47.81
CA MET A 1 -6.89 -26.91 48.24
C MET A 1 -6.60 -25.70 47.34
N ILE A 2 -7.36 -25.45 46.26
CA ILE A 2 -8.62 -24.64 46.18
C ILE A 2 -8.34 -23.19 46.66
N ARG A 3 -8.51 -22.07 45.93
CA ARG A 3 -9.21 -21.66 44.69
C ARG A 3 -8.66 -20.28 44.25
N ALA A 4 -8.76 -19.95 42.95
CA ALA A 4 -8.67 -18.59 42.36
C ALA A 4 -9.89 -17.71 42.79
N PRO A 5 -10.02 -16.38 42.50
CA PRO A 5 -10.17 -15.89 41.09
C PRO A 5 -9.86 -14.38 40.75
N ARG A 6 -9.75 -14.10 39.42
CA ARG A 6 -10.23 -12.90 38.64
C ARG A 6 -9.61 -11.51 38.94
N LEU A 7 -9.48 -10.51 38.05
CA LEU A 7 -9.76 -10.24 36.62
C LEU A 7 -9.15 -8.84 36.28
N THR A 8 -8.35 -8.71 35.18
CA THR A 8 -8.24 -7.58 34.17
C THR A 8 -8.03 -6.09 34.61
N PRO A 9 -7.73 -5.09 33.71
CA PRO A 9 -7.41 -5.06 32.25
C PRO A 9 -6.28 -4.06 31.81
N LEU A 10 -6.10 -3.90 30.47
CA LEU A 10 -5.47 -2.80 29.68
C LEU A 10 -3.91 -2.78 29.55
N VAL A 11 -3.25 -2.51 28.40
CA VAL A 11 -3.65 -2.06 27.04
C VAL A 11 -2.46 -2.11 26.04
N ALA A 12 -2.81 -2.26 24.75
CA ALA A 12 -2.15 -1.88 23.46
C ALA A 12 -0.69 -2.25 23.16
N ALA A 13 -0.33 -2.90 22.04
CA ALA A 13 -0.61 -2.67 20.61
C ALA A 13 0.17 -1.49 19.98
N CYS A 14 1.22 -1.83 19.19
CA CYS A 14 1.81 -1.09 18.05
C CYS A 14 2.88 -2.03 17.43
N ALA A 15 2.55 -2.84 16.43
CA ALA A 15 2.60 -2.51 15.01
C ALA A 15 4.02 -2.21 14.48
N LEU A 16 4.80 -3.27 14.22
CA LEU A 16 5.92 -3.27 13.26
C LEU A 16 5.51 -4.17 12.09
N TRP A 17 4.87 -3.57 11.09
CA TRP A 17 4.72 -4.19 9.77
C TRP A 17 5.89 -3.74 8.91
N LEU A 18 6.91 -4.60 8.80
CA LEU A 18 7.82 -4.60 7.66
C LEU A 18 7.04 -5.05 6.43
N SER A 19 6.72 -4.10 5.56
CA SER A 19 6.10 -4.32 4.26
C SER A 19 7.09 -4.95 3.29
N VAL A 20 7.26 -6.27 3.39
CA VAL A 20 7.57 -7.12 2.23
C VAL A 20 6.26 -7.24 1.45
N ALA A 21 6.24 -6.78 0.20
CA ALA A 21 5.08 -6.87 -0.67
C ALA A 21 4.57 -8.31 -0.77
N PRO A 22 3.30 -8.60 -0.43
CA PRO A 22 2.65 -9.81 -0.88
C PRO A 22 2.07 -9.52 -2.27
N SER A 23 2.78 -9.95 -3.31
CA SER A 23 2.15 -10.32 -4.56
C SER A 23 1.24 -11.52 -4.30
N ALA A 24 -0.03 -11.27 -3.96
CA ALA A 24 -0.99 -12.33 -3.68
C ALA A 24 -2.38 -11.97 -4.18
N GLN A 25 -2.63 -12.26 -5.46
CA GLN A 25 -3.96 -12.63 -5.99
C GLN A 25 -3.80 -13.39 -7.32
N ALA A 26 -2.95 -14.42 -7.31
CA ALA A 26 -2.86 -15.42 -8.38
C ALA A 26 -2.38 -16.76 -7.80
N GLN A 27 -3.02 -17.29 -6.74
CA GLN A 27 -2.53 -18.52 -6.11
C GLN A 27 -3.58 -19.47 -5.51
N PHE A 28 -4.87 -19.34 -5.87
CA PHE A 28 -5.87 -20.39 -5.56
C PHE A 28 -6.21 -21.29 -6.75
N GLY A 29 -5.71 -20.99 -7.96
CA GLY A 29 -5.98 -21.80 -9.17
C GLY A 29 -5.09 -23.04 -9.35
N GLY A 30 -3.98 -23.16 -8.62
CA GLY A 30 -2.96 -24.20 -8.89
C GLY A 30 -3.04 -25.48 -8.06
N LEU A 31 -3.61 -25.43 -6.85
CA LEU A 31 -3.60 -26.56 -5.91
C LEU A 31 -4.81 -27.50 -6.06
N MET A 32 -5.94 -27.02 -6.60
CA MET A 32 -7.11 -27.87 -6.87
C MET A 32 -6.98 -28.73 -8.14
N ASN A 33 -6.04 -28.43 -9.04
CA ASN A 33 -5.90 -29.16 -10.30
C ASN A 33 -5.19 -30.52 -10.10
N ARG A 34 -4.18 -30.60 -9.23
CA ARG A 34 -3.44 -31.87 -9.01
C ARG A 34 -4.21 -32.96 -8.27
N ALA A 35 -5.27 -32.61 -7.54
CA ALA A 35 -6.16 -33.58 -6.90
C ALA A 35 -7.28 -34.07 -7.83
N LYS A 36 -7.64 -33.30 -8.87
CA LYS A 36 -8.70 -33.64 -9.84
C LYS A 36 -8.20 -34.51 -10.99
N ASP A 37 -6.93 -34.37 -11.37
CA ASP A 37 -6.34 -35.14 -12.48
C ASP A 37 -6.27 -36.66 -12.22
N LYS A 38 -6.33 -37.11 -10.95
CA LYS A 38 -6.38 -38.55 -10.61
C LYS A 38 -7.79 -39.13 -10.49
N LEU A 39 -8.84 -38.32 -10.58
CA LEU A 39 -10.25 -38.75 -10.51
C LEU A 39 -10.99 -38.65 -11.85
N ALA A 40 -10.41 -37.97 -12.85
CA ALA A 40 -11.03 -37.74 -14.16
C ALA A 40 -10.95 -38.93 -15.13
N GLU A 41 -10.23 -40.01 -14.82
CA GLU A 41 -10.04 -41.12 -15.77
C GLU A 41 -11.20 -42.12 -15.86
N LYS A 42 -12.27 -41.95 -15.06
CA LYS A 42 -13.39 -42.91 -15.06
C LYS A 42 -14.77 -42.28 -14.91
N THR A 43 -15.20 -41.42 -15.85
CA THR A 43 -16.63 -41.36 -16.20
C THR A 43 -16.85 -40.74 -17.58
N LYS A 44 -17.48 -41.53 -18.45
CA LYS A 44 -18.02 -41.12 -19.75
C LYS A 44 -19.17 -40.13 -19.53
N GLU A 45 -18.98 -38.90 -19.98
CA GLU A 45 -19.92 -37.93 -20.58
C GLU A 45 -19.34 -36.53 -20.36
N ASN A 46 -18.96 -35.85 -21.45
CA ASN A 46 -18.28 -34.54 -21.46
C ASN A 46 -19.21 -33.41 -21.01
N LEU A 47 -19.69 -33.45 -19.76
CA LEU A 47 -20.44 -32.38 -19.13
C LEU A 47 -19.52 -31.76 -18.07
N GLY A 48 -19.07 -30.53 -18.32
CA GLY A 48 -18.21 -29.80 -17.39
C GLY A 48 -18.82 -29.69 -15.98
N PRO A 49 -18.01 -29.48 -14.93
CA PRO A 49 -18.46 -29.44 -13.55
C PRO A 49 -19.58 -28.39 -13.33
N ILE A 50 -20.52 -28.70 -12.45
CA ILE A 50 -21.56 -27.76 -12.00
C ILE A 50 -20.91 -26.68 -11.11
N ALA A 51 -21.32 -25.42 -11.30
CA ALA A 51 -20.86 -24.29 -10.50
C ALA A 51 -21.16 -24.51 -9.01
N VAL A 52 -20.11 -24.42 -8.19
CA VAL A 52 -20.20 -24.53 -6.72
C VAL A 52 -20.58 -23.18 -6.12
N GLY A 53 -21.37 -23.18 -5.05
CA GLY A 53 -21.80 -21.98 -4.32
C GLY A 53 -23.29 -21.69 -4.46
N GLU A 54 -23.74 -20.62 -3.79
CA GLU A 54 -25.14 -20.19 -3.81
C GLU A 54 -25.63 -19.90 -5.23
N GLN A 55 -26.78 -20.46 -5.61
CA GLN A 55 -27.40 -20.23 -6.91
C GLN A 55 -28.05 -18.86 -6.99
N LEU A 56 -27.95 -18.21 -8.14
CA LEU A 56 -28.55 -16.91 -8.40
C LEU A 56 -30.07 -17.05 -8.61
N THR A 57 -30.84 -17.05 -7.52
CA THR A 57 -32.31 -17.00 -7.58
C THR A 57 -32.79 -15.64 -8.10
N GLU A 58 -34.06 -15.53 -8.54
CA GLU A 58 -34.61 -14.27 -9.03
C GLU A 58 -34.56 -13.14 -7.99
N ASP A 59 -34.75 -13.47 -6.70
CA ASP A 59 -34.63 -12.51 -5.59
C ASP A 59 -33.19 -12.03 -5.40
N LEU A 60 -32.23 -12.96 -5.36
CA LEU A 60 -30.82 -12.63 -5.20
C LEU A 60 -30.29 -11.83 -6.39
N LEU A 61 -30.69 -12.21 -7.61
CA LEU A 61 -30.35 -11.46 -8.81
C LEU A 61 -30.97 -10.06 -8.79
N GLY A 62 -32.19 -9.90 -8.26
CA GLY A 62 -32.80 -8.59 -8.02
C GLY A 62 -31.93 -7.71 -7.10
N LYS A 63 -31.44 -8.28 -5.99
CA LYS A 63 -30.53 -7.60 -5.06
C LYS A 63 -29.18 -7.24 -5.72
N VAL A 64 -28.61 -8.14 -6.50
CA VAL A 64 -27.38 -7.89 -7.28
C VAL A 64 -27.59 -6.72 -8.24
N VAL A 65 -28.70 -6.69 -8.98
CA VAL A 65 -29.03 -5.58 -9.90
C VAL A 65 -29.18 -4.27 -9.13
N THR A 66 -29.89 -4.25 -8.00
CA THR A 66 -30.03 -3.04 -7.16
C THR A 66 -28.68 -2.55 -6.65
N GLY A 67 -27.82 -3.45 -6.18
CA GLY A 67 -26.46 -3.12 -5.78
C GLY A 67 -25.63 -2.57 -6.94
N ALA A 68 -25.68 -3.22 -8.10
CA ALA A 68 -24.94 -2.82 -9.29
C ALA A 68 -25.40 -1.44 -9.79
N GLN A 69 -26.69 -1.12 -9.74
CA GLN A 69 -27.20 0.22 -10.06
C GLN A 69 -26.65 1.30 -9.13
N ALA A 70 -26.50 1.01 -7.83
CA ALA A 70 -25.92 1.95 -6.87
C ALA A 70 -24.42 2.15 -7.12
N GLY A 71 -23.68 1.05 -7.34
CA GLY A 71 -22.26 1.09 -7.68
C GLY A 71 -22.00 1.82 -9.00
N ASP A 72 -22.82 1.60 -10.02
CA ASP A 72 -22.68 2.20 -11.35
C ASP A 72 -22.70 3.74 -11.31
N ARG A 73 -23.54 4.33 -10.44
CA ARG A 73 -23.59 5.78 -10.23
C ARG A 73 -22.26 6.35 -9.71
N VAL A 74 -21.52 5.56 -8.92
CA VAL A 74 -20.19 5.95 -8.44
C VAL A 74 -19.16 5.82 -9.57
N LEU A 75 -19.26 4.75 -10.36
CA LEU A 75 -18.31 4.47 -11.44
C LEU A 75 -18.34 5.51 -12.58
N VAL A 76 -19.42 6.27 -12.73
CA VAL A 76 -19.43 7.46 -13.61
C VAL A 76 -18.30 8.44 -13.27
N ASN A 77 -18.00 8.65 -11.98
CA ASN A 77 -16.90 9.52 -11.59
C ASN A 77 -15.54 8.84 -11.76
N ARG A 78 -15.49 7.50 -11.67
CA ARG A 78 -14.28 6.73 -11.93
C ARG A 78 -13.84 6.85 -13.39
N ASP A 79 -14.80 6.88 -14.31
CA ASP A 79 -14.52 7.11 -15.74
C ASP A 79 -13.96 8.52 -16.00
N LYS A 80 -14.40 9.53 -15.25
CA LYS A 80 -13.82 10.88 -15.31
C LYS A 80 -12.38 10.89 -14.80
N ALA A 81 -12.12 10.28 -13.64
CA ALA A 81 -10.77 10.15 -13.09
C ALA A 81 -9.84 9.37 -14.04
N GLN A 82 -10.37 8.32 -14.70
CA GLN A 82 -9.66 7.60 -15.75
C GLN A 82 -9.33 8.48 -16.95
N GLY A 83 -10.26 9.32 -17.42
CA GLY A 83 -10.01 10.29 -18.48
C GLY A 83 -8.91 11.30 -18.12
N VAL A 84 -8.88 11.79 -16.87
CA VAL A 84 -7.80 12.64 -16.35
C VAL A 84 -6.47 11.90 -16.37
N ARG A 85 -6.44 10.67 -15.85
CA ARG A 85 -5.23 9.84 -15.84
C ARG A 85 -4.69 9.61 -17.24
N GLU A 86 -5.55 9.28 -18.20
CA GLU A 86 -5.16 9.05 -19.60
C GLU A 86 -4.62 10.33 -20.25
N ALA A 87 -5.25 11.49 -20.01
CA ALA A 87 -4.73 12.77 -20.48
C ALA A 87 -3.36 13.08 -19.89
N LYS A 88 -3.17 12.83 -18.60
CA LYS A 88 -1.88 13.05 -17.90
C LYS A 88 -0.79 12.08 -18.34
N ASN A 89 -1.13 10.82 -18.63
CA ASN A 89 -0.18 9.87 -19.22
C ASN A 89 0.29 10.31 -20.61
N LYS A 90 -0.61 10.85 -21.45
CA LYS A 90 -0.24 11.43 -22.74
C LYS A 90 0.66 12.66 -22.56
N GLU A 91 0.31 13.55 -21.64
CA GLU A 91 1.14 14.71 -21.28
C GLU A 91 2.55 14.27 -20.84
N LEU A 92 2.64 13.27 -19.95
CA LEU A 92 3.91 12.73 -19.47
C LEU A 92 4.75 12.13 -20.60
N SER A 93 4.15 11.34 -21.50
CA SER A 93 4.87 10.77 -22.64
C SER A 93 5.50 11.86 -23.51
N VAL A 94 4.75 12.91 -23.82
CA VAL A 94 5.25 14.05 -24.60
C VAL A 94 6.39 14.78 -23.87
N LEU A 95 6.28 14.96 -22.55
CA LEU A 95 7.33 15.59 -21.76
C LEU A 95 8.60 14.74 -21.71
N ILE A 96 8.49 13.43 -21.51
CA ILE A 96 9.63 12.51 -21.50
C ILE A 96 10.38 12.58 -22.84
N ASP A 97 9.67 12.50 -23.96
CA ASP A 97 10.28 12.55 -25.29
C ASP A 97 10.97 13.90 -25.52
N LYS A 98 10.32 15.00 -25.13
CA LYS A 98 10.87 16.35 -25.24
C LYS A 98 12.11 16.57 -24.35
N ASN A 99 12.13 15.97 -23.16
CA ASN A 99 13.15 16.20 -22.14
C ASN A 99 14.23 15.12 -22.09
N ALA A 100 14.21 14.12 -22.99
CA ALA A 100 15.25 13.10 -23.12
C ALA A 100 16.71 13.65 -23.05
N PRO A 101 17.08 14.73 -23.75
CA PRO A 101 18.43 15.30 -23.62
C PRO A 101 18.70 15.92 -22.25
N VAL A 102 17.68 16.45 -21.58
CA VAL A 102 17.78 16.99 -20.21
C VAL A 102 18.01 15.87 -19.21
N HIS A 103 17.31 14.73 -19.36
CA HIS A 103 17.56 13.51 -18.58
C HIS A 103 19.01 13.06 -18.72
N GLN A 104 19.51 12.96 -19.96
CA GLN A 104 20.87 12.50 -20.21
C GLN A 104 21.91 13.44 -19.57
N ALA A 105 21.78 14.75 -19.78
CA ALA A 105 22.69 15.74 -19.21
C ALA A 105 22.65 15.74 -17.67
N PHE A 106 21.45 15.68 -17.08
CA PHE A 106 21.28 15.62 -15.64
C PHE A 106 21.88 14.33 -15.06
N ASN A 107 21.58 13.17 -15.63
CA ASN A 107 22.08 11.89 -15.12
C ASN A 107 23.61 11.78 -15.21
N GLN A 108 24.23 12.31 -16.29
CA GLN A 108 25.68 12.35 -16.42
C GLN A 108 26.35 13.27 -15.39
N ALA A 109 25.77 14.44 -15.13
CA ALA A 109 26.26 15.37 -14.11
C ALA A 109 26.04 14.81 -12.70
N ASN A 110 24.86 14.22 -12.48
CA ASN A 110 24.43 13.71 -11.18
C ASN A 110 25.21 12.46 -10.77
N GLY A 111 25.44 11.50 -11.67
CA GLY A 111 26.17 10.27 -11.34
C GLY A 111 27.55 10.53 -10.72
N LYS A 112 28.39 11.33 -11.37
CA LYS A 112 29.75 11.64 -10.88
C LYS A 112 29.76 12.34 -9.53
N ILE A 113 28.82 13.27 -9.33
CA ILE A 113 28.74 14.03 -8.08
C ILE A 113 28.17 13.15 -6.98
N MET A 114 27.10 12.41 -7.24
CA MET A 114 26.42 11.57 -6.24
C MET A 114 27.30 10.41 -5.76
N ASP A 115 28.05 9.74 -6.65
CA ASP A 115 28.97 8.67 -6.24
C ASP A 115 30.03 9.18 -5.24
N CYS A 116 30.59 10.36 -5.49
CA CYS A 116 31.53 11.00 -4.55
C CYS A 116 30.85 11.36 -3.24
N ARG A 117 29.64 11.95 -3.31
CA ARG A 117 28.89 12.39 -2.14
C ARG A 117 28.51 11.21 -1.26
N ASP A 118 28.04 10.12 -1.84
CA ASP A 118 27.67 8.90 -1.12
C ASP A 118 28.90 8.29 -0.43
N ALA A 119 30.05 8.23 -1.11
CA ALA A 119 31.30 7.78 -0.51
C ALA A 119 31.77 8.70 0.63
N SER A 120 31.64 10.02 0.46
CA SER A 120 32.00 11.02 1.47
C SER A 120 31.11 10.93 2.71
N LEU A 121 29.79 10.90 2.52
CA LEU A 121 28.82 10.77 3.60
C LEU A 121 28.93 9.42 4.31
N SER A 122 29.17 8.33 3.58
CA SER A 122 29.42 7.01 4.15
C SER A 122 30.67 7.01 5.03
N ALA A 123 31.79 7.57 4.56
CA ALA A 123 33.01 7.68 5.35
C ALA A 123 32.84 8.55 6.61
N LEU A 124 32.14 9.69 6.51
CA LEU A 124 31.83 10.55 7.66
C LEU A 124 30.88 9.85 8.65
N SER A 125 29.89 9.12 8.14
CA SER A 125 28.97 8.33 8.96
C SER A 125 29.71 7.22 9.69
N GLN A 126 30.63 6.51 9.03
CA GLN A 126 31.45 5.48 9.65
C GLN A 126 32.35 6.09 10.73
N ALA A 127 33.02 7.20 10.45
CA ALA A 127 33.85 7.90 11.44
C ALA A 127 33.04 8.33 12.68
N ARG A 128 31.78 8.75 12.50
CA ARG A 128 30.87 9.02 13.63
C ARG A 128 30.48 7.77 14.39
N SER A 129 30.18 6.68 13.68
CA SER A 129 29.89 5.38 14.31
C SER A 129 31.07 4.94 15.15
N ASP A 130 32.28 4.95 14.59
CA ASP A 130 33.51 4.54 15.29
C ASP A 130 33.78 5.41 16.52
N ARG A 131 33.57 6.74 16.43
CA ARG A 131 33.69 7.65 17.59
C ARG A 131 32.63 7.38 18.65
N THR A 132 31.40 7.11 18.22
CA THR A 132 30.30 6.78 19.14
C THR A 132 30.58 5.46 19.84
N ASP A 133 31.00 4.43 19.11
CA ASP A 133 31.35 3.12 19.64
C ASP A 133 32.55 3.18 20.59
N ALA A 134 33.59 3.94 20.23
CA ALA A 134 34.74 4.16 21.11
C ALA A 134 34.31 4.87 22.41
N ARG A 135 33.41 5.85 22.30
CA ARG A 135 32.86 6.56 23.46
C ARG A 135 32.00 5.64 24.31
N MET A 136 31.13 4.83 23.71
CA MET A 136 30.30 3.83 24.40
C MET A 136 31.15 2.79 25.13
N LYS A 137 32.21 2.27 24.50
CA LYS A 137 33.17 1.38 25.17
C LYS A 137 33.89 2.06 26.33
N ALA A 138 34.26 3.33 26.19
CA ALA A 138 34.80 4.12 27.30
C ALA A 138 33.76 4.35 28.41
N MET A 139 32.47 4.42 28.07
CA MET A 139 31.37 4.53 29.03
C MET A 139 31.18 3.25 29.85
N GLU A 140 31.27 2.07 29.22
CA GLU A 140 31.13 0.78 29.90
C GLU A 140 32.26 0.51 30.89
N ALA A 141 33.45 1.08 30.64
CA ALA A 141 34.62 0.95 31.48
C ALA A 141 34.66 1.94 32.68
N ASP A 142 33.76 2.93 32.74
CA ASP A 142 33.75 3.99 33.77
C ASP A 142 32.49 3.96 34.66
N PRO A 143 32.59 3.49 35.92
CA PRO A 143 31.49 3.46 36.88
C PRO A 143 30.88 4.83 37.21
N ALA A 144 31.64 5.93 37.11
CA ALA A 144 31.12 7.28 37.35
C ALA A 144 30.13 7.72 36.26
N LEU A 145 30.25 7.13 35.07
CA LEU A 145 29.44 7.48 33.93
C LEU A 145 28.06 6.79 33.92
N LEU A 146 27.94 5.60 34.53
CA LEU A 146 26.63 4.99 34.85
C LEU A 146 25.78 5.92 35.73
N GLY A 147 26.41 6.54 36.74
CA GLY A 147 25.75 7.56 37.56
C GLY A 147 25.31 8.78 36.74
N LYS A 148 26.13 9.21 35.78
CA LYS A 148 25.78 10.30 34.85
C LYS A 148 24.60 9.94 33.95
N MET A 149 24.53 8.71 33.42
CA MET A 149 23.38 8.25 32.63
C MET A 149 22.10 8.21 33.47
N GLN A 150 22.17 7.77 34.72
CA GLN A 150 21.02 7.78 35.62
C GLN A 150 20.53 9.22 35.89
N LEU A 151 21.44 10.17 36.10
CA LEU A 151 21.10 11.59 36.29
C LEU A 151 20.48 12.22 35.03
N ILE A 152 21.00 11.89 33.85
CA ILE A 152 20.43 12.32 32.56
C ILE A 152 19.02 11.72 32.39
N GLY A 153 18.84 10.43 32.68
CA GLY A 153 17.54 9.78 32.65
C GLY A 153 16.53 10.42 33.60
N MET A 154 16.94 10.78 34.81
CA MET A 154 16.09 11.52 35.75
C MET A 154 15.76 12.94 35.26
N LYS A 155 16.73 13.65 34.68
CA LYS A 155 16.56 15.02 34.15
C LYS A 155 15.52 15.07 33.04
N TYR A 156 15.54 14.13 32.10
CA TYR A 156 14.62 14.12 30.96
C TYR A 156 13.38 13.25 31.17
N GLY A 157 13.35 12.36 32.16
CA GLY A 157 12.26 11.39 32.38
C GLY A 157 10.89 12.03 32.57
N LYS A 158 10.80 13.12 33.33
CA LYS A 158 9.54 13.87 33.50
C LYS A 158 9.08 14.49 32.18
N ALA A 159 9.99 15.14 31.46
CA ALA A 159 9.67 15.78 30.19
C ALA A 159 9.25 14.76 29.11
N MET A 160 9.86 13.58 29.09
CA MET A 160 9.43 12.47 28.21
C MET A 160 8.04 11.97 28.57
N GLY A 161 7.76 11.76 29.87
CA GLY A 161 6.44 11.35 30.34
C GLY A 161 5.34 12.35 29.97
N ASP A 162 5.60 13.64 30.16
CA ASP A 162 4.67 14.71 29.80
C ASP A 162 4.42 14.79 28.28
N ALA A 163 5.47 14.63 27.46
CA ALA A 163 5.35 14.62 26.00
C ALA A 163 4.61 13.37 25.48
N GLN A 164 4.86 12.20 26.08
CA GLN A 164 4.21 10.94 25.72
C GLN A 164 2.73 10.94 26.07
N GLN A 165 2.36 11.47 27.25
CA GLN A 165 0.95 11.63 27.64
C GLN A 165 0.19 12.57 26.71
N LYS A 166 0.86 13.61 26.19
CA LYS A 166 0.29 14.57 25.24
C LYS A 166 0.35 14.12 23.78
N GLN A 167 0.91 12.94 23.49
CA GLN A 167 1.19 12.46 22.14
C GLN A 167 1.97 13.48 21.28
N ASP A 168 2.83 14.29 21.92
CA ASP A 168 3.63 15.32 21.26
C ASP A 168 4.94 14.71 20.71
N ALA A 169 4.85 14.17 19.49
CA ALA A 169 5.98 13.54 18.81
C ALA A 169 7.15 14.51 18.57
N VAL A 170 6.88 15.81 18.43
CA VAL A 170 7.91 16.83 18.17
C VAL A 170 8.70 17.09 19.45
N ALA A 171 8.01 17.24 20.58
CA ALA A 171 8.65 17.40 21.89
C ALA A 171 9.45 16.14 22.27
N LEU A 172 8.89 14.95 22.07
CA LEU A 172 9.58 13.69 22.35
C LEU A 172 10.87 13.57 21.53
N SER A 173 10.81 13.86 20.23
CA SER A 173 11.98 13.86 19.35
C SER A 173 13.05 14.85 19.80
N LYS A 174 12.65 16.05 20.24
CA LYS A 174 13.59 17.04 20.79
C LYS A 174 14.28 16.56 22.05
N ILE A 175 13.52 16.01 23.01
CA ILE A 175 14.05 15.51 24.27
C ILE A 175 15.05 14.37 24.05
N GLN A 176 14.75 13.45 23.13
CA GLN A 176 15.66 12.36 22.77
C GLN A 176 16.98 12.90 22.18
N ARG A 177 16.92 13.93 21.31
CA ARG A 177 18.13 14.58 20.78
C ARG A 177 18.98 15.23 21.87
N ASP A 178 18.35 15.99 22.76
CA ASP A 178 19.04 16.68 23.86
C ASP A 178 19.69 15.67 24.82
N MET A 179 19.00 14.56 25.09
CA MET A 179 19.51 13.45 25.89
C MET A 179 20.73 12.79 25.22
N ILE A 180 20.64 12.44 23.94
CA ILE A 180 21.76 11.85 23.18
C ILE A 180 22.95 12.81 23.20
N LYS A 181 22.73 14.09 22.94
CA LYS A 181 23.77 15.13 22.97
C LYS A 181 24.46 15.25 24.32
N GLU A 182 23.74 15.12 25.43
CA GLU A 182 24.32 15.19 26.77
C GLU A 182 25.13 13.93 27.14
N ILE A 183 24.75 12.78 26.57
CA ILE A 183 25.48 11.50 26.69
C ILE A 183 26.72 11.53 25.79
N THR A 184 26.53 11.66 24.48
CA THR A 184 27.57 11.54 23.45
C THR A 184 28.39 12.83 23.26
N GLY A 185 27.95 13.96 23.82
CA GLY A 185 28.58 15.27 23.60
C GLY A 185 28.40 15.82 22.19
N GLU A 186 27.70 15.10 21.30
CA GLU A 186 27.56 15.40 19.88
C GLU A 186 26.08 15.56 19.53
N ASP A 187 25.78 16.53 18.66
CA ASP A 187 24.42 16.79 18.20
C ASP A 187 24.27 16.21 16.78
N PRO A 188 23.52 15.10 16.62
CA PRO A 188 23.47 14.38 15.35
C PRO A 188 22.98 15.25 14.19
N PHE A 189 22.15 16.27 14.45
CA PHE A 189 21.67 17.19 13.42
C PHE A 189 22.70 18.24 13.02
N VAL A 190 23.51 18.70 13.96
CA VAL A 190 24.61 19.62 13.67
C VAL A 190 25.68 18.89 12.86
N ASP A 191 25.95 17.63 13.19
CA ASP A 191 26.94 16.83 12.48
C ASP A 191 26.49 16.48 11.07
N LEU A 192 25.21 16.15 10.84
CA LEU A 192 24.67 15.98 9.48
C LEU A 192 24.82 17.25 8.62
N LYS A 193 24.61 18.43 9.20
CA LYS A 193 24.83 19.70 8.48
C LYS A 193 26.30 19.92 8.16
N LYS A 194 27.20 19.67 9.11
CA LYS A 194 28.65 19.76 8.88
C LYS A 194 29.11 18.77 7.83
N ASP A 195 28.59 17.55 7.84
CA ASP A 195 28.91 16.50 6.88
C ASP A 195 28.43 16.86 5.48
N SER A 196 27.25 17.49 5.37
CA SER A 196 26.77 18.02 4.10
C SER A 196 27.70 19.13 3.59
N VAL A 197 28.13 20.06 4.44
CA VAL A 197 29.05 21.14 4.03
C VAL A 197 30.43 20.60 3.64
N ALA A 198 30.96 19.64 4.41
CA ALA A 198 32.23 18.97 4.11
C ALA A 198 32.14 18.17 2.80
N THR A 199 31.03 17.47 2.59
CA THR A 199 30.75 16.74 1.35
C THR A 199 30.56 17.68 0.16
N ASP A 200 29.86 18.80 0.32
CA ASP A 200 29.73 19.83 -0.72
C ASP A 200 31.08 20.42 -1.10
N ALA A 201 31.97 20.67 -0.12
CA ALA A 201 33.32 21.19 -0.37
C ALA A 201 34.21 20.17 -1.10
N LYS A 202 34.04 18.86 -0.82
CA LYS A 202 34.83 17.78 -1.39
C LYS A 202 34.35 17.35 -2.78
N CYS A 203 33.03 17.22 -2.95
CA CYS A 203 32.41 16.56 -4.10
C CYS A 203 31.60 17.53 -4.99
N GLY A 204 31.48 18.79 -4.58
CA GLY A 204 30.55 19.74 -5.19
C GLY A 204 29.12 19.57 -4.67
N LYS A 205 28.29 20.59 -4.92
CA LYS A 205 26.87 20.57 -4.55
C LYS A 205 26.11 19.56 -5.41
N ALA A 206 25.12 18.91 -4.80
CA ALA A 206 24.18 18.09 -5.55
C ALA A 206 23.50 18.92 -6.66
N PRO A 207 23.45 18.44 -7.91
CA PRO A 207 22.73 19.11 -8.98
C PRO A 207 21.27 19.31 -8.59
N THR A 208 20.75 20.52 -8.75
CA THR A 208 19.32 20.78 -8.59
C THR A 208 18.55 20.11 -9.70
N LEU A 209 17.43 19.47 -9.38
CA LEU A 209 16.54 18.88 -10.38
C LEU A 209 16.11 19.99 -11.38
N PRO A 210 16.37 19.83 -12.69
CA PRO A 210 15.97 20.81 -13.69
C PRO A 210 14.46 21.00 -13.69
N ALA A 211 13.99 22.23 -13.94
CA ALA A 211 12.56 22.55 -13.96
C ALA A 211 11.76 21.64 -14.91
N ALA A 212 12.36 21.22 -16.03
CA ALA A 212 11.76 20.29 -16.97
C ALA A 212 11.50 18.89 -16.35
N LEU A 213 12.43 18.37 -15.55
CA LEU A 213 12.27 17.10 -14.84
C LEU A 213 11.32 17.23 -13.64
N ALA A 214 11.31 18.39 -12.98
CA ALA A 214 10.35 18.70 -11.92
C ALA A 214 8.90 18.75 -12.46
N GLN A 215 8.71 19.24 -13.69
CA GLN A 215 7.41 19.21 -14.37
C GLN A 215 6.94 17.78 -14.62
N GLU A 216 7.82 16.89 -15.08
CA GLU A 216 7.50 15.46 -15.23
C GLU A 216 7.13 14.82 -13.89
N GLU A 217 7.86 15.12 -12.82
CA GLU A 217 7.56 14.62 -11.48
C GLU A 217 6.17 15.09 -11.01
N GLN A 218 5.80 16.35 -11.29
CA GLN A 218 4.48 16.85 -10.96
C GLN A 218 3.38 16.11 -11.74
N VAL A 219 3.56 15.88 -13.04
CA VAL A 219 2.59 15.10 -13.83
C VAL A 219 2.49 13.66 -13.33
N ARG A 220 3.60 13.04 -12.91
CA ARG A 220 3.58 11.71 -12.26
C ARG A 220 2.78 11.71 -10.95
N LYS A 221 2.89 12.78 -10.14
CA LYS A 221 2.07 12.93 -8.92
C LYS A 221 0.59 13.07 -9.25
N ASP A 222 0.25 13.85 -10.29
CA ASP A 222 -1.14 13.99 -10.74
C ASP A 222 -1.71 12.64 -11.23
N ILE A 223 -0.91 11.82 -11.93
CA ILE A 223 -1.30 10.47 -12.35
C ILE A 223 -1.55 9.58 -11.13
N ALA A 224 -0.64 9.59 -10.14
CA ALA A 224 -0.79 8.81 -8.92
C ALA A 224 -2.04 9.21 -8.12
N ALA A 225 -2.33 10.52 -8.04
CA ALA A 225 -3.54 11.02 -7.40
C ALA A 225 -4.81 10.54 -8.12
N ALA A 226 -4.81 10.53 -9.46
CA ALA A 226 -5.93 9.99 -10.24
C ALA A 226 -6.08 8.47 -10.06
N ASP A 227 -4.99 7.70 -9.97
CA ASP A 227 -5.05 6.26 -9.69
C ASP A 227 -5.62 5.98 -8.29
N ASP A 228 -5.25 6.76 -7.28
CA ASP A 228 -5.80 6.62 -5.93
C ASP A 228 -7.27 7.02 -5.86
N GLU A 229 -7.69 8.04 -6.62
CA GLU A 229 -9.10 8.41 -6.78
C GLU A 229 -9.90 7.27 -7.44
N ILE A 230 -9.36 6.65 -8.50
CA ILE A 230 -9.98 5.50 -9.17
C ILE A 230 -10.18 4.35 -8.18
N ARG A 231 -9.13 3.95 -7.43
CA ARG A 231 -9.22 2.89 -6.41
C ARG A 231 -10.25 3.21 -5.33
N THR A 232 -10.29 4.46 -4.89
CA THR A 232 -11.25 4.93 -3.88
C THR A 232 -12.69 4.83 -4.41
N LEU A 233 -12.92 5.22 -5.66
CA LEU A 233 -14.23 5.14 -6.30
C LEU A 233 -14.68 3.70 -6.56
N GLU A 234 -13.75 2.80 -6.93
CA GLU A 234 -14.03 1.37 -7.08
C GLU A 234 -14.42 0.73 -5.72
N ALA A 235 -13.64 0.99 -4.67
CA ALA A 235 -13.96 0.52 -3.32
C ALA A 235 -15.31 1.09 -2.84
N LYS A 236 -15.58 2.36 -3.10
CA LYS A 236 -16.86 3.01 -2.79
C LYS A 236 -18.01 2.39 -3.56
N ALA A 237 -17.83 2.07 -4.85
CA ALA A 237 -18.85 1.43 -5.67
C ALA A 237 -19.23 0.05 -5.11
N VAL A 238 -18.25 -0.75 -4.69
CA VAL A 238 -18.50 -2.04 -4.03
C VAL A 238 -19.24 -1.86 -2.71
N ASN A 239 -18.78 -0.96 -1.84
CA ASN A 239 -19.42 -0.69 -0.55
C ASN A 239 -20.88 -0.24 -0.71
N GLN A 240 -21.13 0.70 -1.62
CA GLN A 240 -22.48 1.20 -1.90
C GLN A 240 -23.36 0.13 -2.55
N GLY A 241 -22.80 -0.70 -3.43
CA GLY A 241 -23.52 -1.82 -4.04
C GLY A 241 -23.94 -2.86 -3.02
N ALA A 242 -23.03 -3.29 -2.14
CA ALA A 242 -23.34 -4.20 -1.04
C ALA A 242 -24.44 -3.62 -0.13
N GLN A 243 -24.28 -2.37 0.31
CA GLN A 243 -25.27 -1.70 1.17
C GLN A 243 -26.64 -1.59 0.50
N ALA A 244 -26.71 -1.21 -0.78
CA ALA A 244 -27.97 -1.06 -1.51
C ALA A 244 -28.65 -2.40 -1.82
N SER A 245 -27.86 -3.47 -2.03
CA SER A 245 -28.38 -4.82 -2.24
C SER A 245 -28.92 -5.48 -0.96
N GLY A 246 -28.57 -4.94 0.22
CA GLY A 246 -28.88 -5.56 1.51
C GLY A 246 -28.13 -6.87 1.77
N LEU A 247 -27.06 -7.12 1.01
CA LEU A 247 -26.18 -8.28 1.15
C LEU A 247 -24.90 -7.89 1.90
N GLU A 248 -24.31 -8.86 2.57
CA GLU A 248 -22.94 -8.74 3.07
C GLU A 248 -21.98 -8.56 1.88
N GLN A 249 -20.90 -7.81 2.07
CA GLN A 249 -20.03 -7.37 0.98
C GLN A 249 -19.41 -8.52 0.18
N VAL A 250 -18.85 -9.52 0.86
CA VAL A 250 -18.26 -10.69 0.19
C VAL A 250 -19.32 -11.44 -0.59
N ARG A 251 -20.49 -11.66 0.01
CA ARG A 251 -21.62 -12.33 -0.64
C ARG A 251 -22.13 -11.56 -1.87
N TYR A 252 -22.20 -10.22 -1.79
CA TYR A 252 -22.57 -9.37 -2.93
C TYR A 252 -21.58 -9.56 -4.09
N LEU A 253 -20.27 -9.55 -3.80
CA LEU A 253 -19.23 -9.75 -4.81
C LEU A 253 -19.31 -11.14 -5.47
N GLU A 254 -19.50 -12.19 -4.69
CA GLU A 254 -19.63 -13.56 -5.21
C GLU A 254 -20.82 -13.70 -6.17
N LEU A 255 -21.99 -13.18 -5.79
CA LEU A 255 -23.20 -13.23 -6.61
C LEU A 255 -23.09 -12.35 -7.86
N LYS A 256 -22.39 -11.20 -7.75
CA LYS A 256 -22.07 -10.31 -8.87
C LYS A 256 -21.18 -11.00 -9.91
N GLU A 257 -20.07 -11.61 -9.47
CA GLU A 257 -19.18 -12.39 -10.35
C GLU A 257 -19.89 -13.58 -10.98
N ARG A 258 -20.79 -14.25 -10.23
CA ARG A 258 -21.60 -15.35 -10.75
C ARG A 258 -22.56 -14.87 -11.84
N ALA A 259 -23.24 -13.73 -11.64
CA ALA A 259 -24.07 -13.11 -12.66
C ALA A 259 -23.28 -12.76 -13.93
N LEU A 260 -22.11 -12.13 -13.77
CA LEU A 260 -21.21 -11.78 -14.88
C LEU A 260 -20.72 -13.02 -15.63
N SER A 261 -20.38 -14.09 -14.92
CA SER A 261 -19.93 -15.35 -15.52
C SER A 261 -21.03 -16.02 -16.35
N ILE A 262 -22.27 -16.01 -15.85
CA ILE A 262 -23.43 -16.52 -16.59
C ILE A 262 -23.68 -15.68 -17.85
N MET A 263 -23.60 -14.33 -17.76
CA MET A 263 -23.72 -13.46 -18.93
C MET A 263 -22.67 -13.77 -20.00
N LYS A 264 -21.39 -13.90 -19.61
CA LYS A 264 -20.30 -14.28 -20.52
C LYS A 264 -20.56 -15.64 -21.17
N ARG A 265 -21.04 -16.62 -20.41
CA ARG A 265 -21.43 -17.94 -20.95
C ARG A 265 -22.55 -17.82 -21.97
N MET A 266 -23.57 -17.02 -21.69
CA MET A 266 -24.68 -16.78 -22.62
C MET A 266 -24.23 -16.07 -23.91
N ALA A 267 -23.18 -15.26 -23.84
CA ALA A 267 -22.53 -14.64 -25.00
C ALA A 267 -21.59 -15.59 -25.76
N GLY A 268 -21.41 -16.83 -25.31
CA GLY A 268 -20.48 -17.80 -25.90
C GLY A 268 -19.03 -17.64 -25.43
N GLU A 269 -18.75 -16.73 -24.50
CA GLU A 269 -17.41 -16.38 -24.00
C GLU A 269 -17.01 -17.15 -22.73
N GLY A 270 -17.70 -18.25 -22.39
CA GLY A 270 -17.51 -18.99 -21.14
C GLY A 270 -17.57 -20.52 -21.28
N GLY A 271 -16.42 -21.17 -21.41
CA GLY A 271 -16.27 -22.63 -21.39
C GLY A 271 -15.80 -23.15 -20.02
N GLY A 272 -16.33 -24.29 -19.57
CA GLY A 272 -15.76 -25.05 -18.44
C GLY A 272 -16.64 -25.31 -17.21
N VAL A 273 -17.70 -24.52 -16.97
CA VAL A 273 -18.60 -24.69 -15.80
C VAL A 273 -20.06 -24.63 -16.21
N ARG A 274 -20.91 -25.53 -15.71
CA ARG A 274 -22.36 -25.53 -15.94
C ARG A 274 -23.11 -24.81 -14.82
N TYR A 275 -24.13 -24.03 -15.18
CA TYR A 275 -25.08 -23.41 -14.25
C TYR A 275 -26.43 -24.14 -14.32
N GLY A 276 -27.24 -24.03 -13.27
CA GLY A 276 -28.58 -24.63 -13.25
C GLY A 276 -29.52 -23.94 -14.24
N ASP A 277 -30.49 -24.68 -14.77
CA ASP A 277 -31.43 -24.13 -15.77
C ASP A 277 -32.26 -22.96 -15.20
N ASP A 278 -32.67 -23.05 -13.93
CA ASP A 278 -33.39 -21.97 -13.24
C ASP A 278 -32.55 -20.70 -13.08
N GLU A 279 -31.27 -20.87 -12.79
CA GLU A 279 -30.30 -19.77 -12.65
C GLU A 279 -30.04 -19.09 -14.01
N MET A 280 -29.86 -19.89 -15.06
CA MET A 280 -29.76 -19.40 -16.44
C MET A 280 -31.03 -18.66 -16.87
N ALA A 281 -32.21 -19.18 -16.52
CA ALA A 281 -33.50 -18.56 -16.81
C ALA A 281 -33.67 -17.23 -16.07
N ALA A 282 -33.28 -17.16 -14.79
CA ALA A 282 -33.33 -15.93 -13.99
C ALA A 282 -32.45 -14.83 -14.60
N VAL A 283 -31.20 -15.17 -14.98
CA VAL A 283 -30.28 -14.22 -15.65
C VAL A 283 -30.82 -13.80 -17.01
N LYS A 284 -31.35 -14.74 -17.81
CA LYS A 284 -31.96 -14.42 -19.11
C LYS A 284 -33.14 -13.46 -18.96
N LYS A 285 -33.99 -13.64 -17.95
CA LYS A 285 -35.15 -12.78 -17.68
C LYS A 285 -34.75 -11.34 -17.36
N ARG A 286 -33.61 -11.13 -16.69
CA ARG A 286 -33.10 -9.81 -16.29
C ARG A 286 -31.91 -9.33 -17.14
N MET A 287 -31.68 -9.93 -18.31
CA MET A 287 -30.52 -9.62 -19.16
C MET A 287 -30.43 -8.13 -19.51
N ALA A 288 -31.55 -7.48 -19.82
CA ALA A 288 -31.58 -6.07 -20.14
C ALA A 288 -31.15 -5.17 -18.96
N ASP A 289 -31.53 -5.54 -17.73
CA ASP A 289 -31.11 -4.81 -16.53
C ASP A 289 -29.62 -5.01 -16.28
N LEU A 290 -29.14 -6.25 -16.42
CA LEU A 290 -27.74 -6.61 -16.23
C LEU A 290 -26.83 -5.94 -17.25
N GLU A 291 -27.21 -5.89 -18.53
CA GLU A 291 -26.46 -5.16 -19.56
C GLU A 291 -26.40 -3.65 -19.27
N ARG A 292 -27.47 -3.06 -18.71
CA ARG A 292 -27.48 -1.65 -18.31
C ARG A 292 -26.48 -1.35 -17.20
N VAL A 293 -26.22 -2.30 -16.30
CA VAL A 293 -25.30 -2.15 -15.16
C VAL A 293 -24.00 -2.92 -15.32
N LYS A 294 -23.67 -3.37 -16.53
CA LYS A 294 -22.52 -4.23 -16.82
C LYS A 294 -21.18 -3.63 -16.40
N ARG A 295 -21.06 -2.30 -16.35
CA ARG A 295 -19.86 -1.61 -15.82
C ARG A 295 -19.64 -1.89 -14.34
N ALA A 296 -20.70 -2.08 -13.56
CA ALA A 296 -20.64 -2.35 -12.14
C ALA A 296 -20.61 -3.85 -11.80
N LEU A 297 -20.96 -4.72 -12.76
CA LEU A 297 -20.85 -6.18 -12.66
C LEU A 297 -19.43 -6.67 -12.90
#